data_AF-A0A4Y6IFM5-F1
#
_entry.id   AF-A0A4Y6IFM5-F1
#
_cell.length_a   1.000
_cell.length_b   1.000
_cell.length_c   1.000
_cell.angle_alpha   90.00
_cell.angle_beta   90.00
_cell.angle_gamma   90.00
#
_symmetry.space_group_name_H-M   'P 1'
#
loop_
_entity.id
_entity.type
_entity.pdbx_description
1 polymer ?
#
loop_
_entity_poly.entity_id
_entity_poly.type
_entity_poly.pdbx_seq_one_letter_code
_entity_poly.pdbx_strand_id
1 'polypeptide(L)'
;MMTDVLLMLAVGVIAAFFWQLRQMAEQAKVFAEQECHKQNVQLLAFAQETAKPSLGGHSGICWKTKYLLEFSTDGINQYQASVWMHGKRITKIQWPIFPEPEWHQAPTAKGSIGGGCGGGGSSKGNCSSGSCR
;
A
#
# COMPACT_ATOMS: atom_id res chain seq x y z
N MET A 1 -5.21 49.82 9.79
CA MET A 1 -4.90 49.55 8.36
C MET A 1 -3.95 48.36 8.21
N MET A 2 -2.73 48.38 8.74
CA MET A 2 -1.78 47.25 8.58
C MET A 2 -2.15 45.98 9.35
N THR A 3 -2.81 46.09 10.50
CA THR A 3 -3.27 44.94 11.31
C THR A 3 -4.34 44.09 10.61
N ASP A 4 -5.21 44.75 9.84
CA ASP A 4 -6.29 44.08 9.10
C ASP A 4 -5.74 43.17 7.99
N VAL A 5 -4.74 43.69 7.25
CA VAL A 5 -3.99 42.93 6.24
C VAL A 5 -3.23 41.76 6.87
N LEU A 6 -2.62 41.98 8.04
CA LEU A 6 -1.87 40.93 8.74
C LEU A 6 -2.79 39.79 9.21
N LEU A 7 -4.01 40.11 9.69
CA LEU A 7 -5.02 39.13 10.08
C LEU A 7 -5.51 38.32 8.88
N MET A 8 -5.84 38.98 7.77
CA MET A 8 -6.19 38.32 6.50
C MET A 8 -5.11 37.34 6.05
N LEU A 9 -3.85 37.78 6.10
CA LEU A 9 -2.72 36.92 5.73
C LEU A 9 -2.57 35.73 6.68
N ALA A 10 -2.70 35.94 7.99
CA ALA A 10 -2.63 34.87 8.98
C ALA A 10 -3.71 33.81 8.74
N VAL A 11 -4.95 34.21 8.48
CA VAL A 11 -6.04 33.27 8.14
C VAL A 11 -5.74 32.52 6.84
N GLY A 12 -5.25 33.22 5.82
CA GLY A 12 -4.85 32.59 4.55
C GLY A 12 -3.77 31.51 4.74
N VAL A 13 -2.77 31.78 5.58
CA VAL A 13 -1.72 30.82 5.91
C VAL A 13 -2.28 29.60 6.65
N ILE A 14 -3.16 29.80 7.64
CA ILE A 14 -3.79 28.70 8.38
C ILE A 14 -4.66 27.84 7.44
N ALA A 15 -5.43 28.47 6.55
CA ALA A 15 -6.25 27.79 5.55
C ALA A 15 -5.38 26.97 4.59
N ALA A 16 -4.26 27.52 4.12
CA ALA A 16 -3.31 26.82 3.26
C ALA A 16 -2.68 25.60 3.98
N PHE A 17 -2.32 25.74 5.25
CA PHE A 17 -1.80 24.62 6.05
C PHE A 17 -2.85 23.53 6.25
N PHE A 18 -4.10 23.90 6.53
CA PHE A 18 -5.20 22.95 6.65
C PHE A 18 -5.43 22.18 5.34
N TRP A 19 -5.40 22.89 4.21
CA TRP A 19 -5.52 22.28 2.88
C TRP A 19 -4.38 21.30 2.59
N GLN A 20 -3.15 21.68 2.95
CA GLN A 20 -1.99 20.81 2.79
C GLN A 20 -2.13 19.52 3.62
N LEU A 21 -2.58 19.62 4.87
CA LEU A 21 -2.82 18.46 5.75
C LEU A 21 -3.94 17.56 5.20
N ARG A 22 -5.01 18.16 4.67
CA ARG A 22 -6.12 17.43 4.02
C ARG A 22 -5.62 16.62 2.83
N GLN A 23 -4.86 17.25 1.94
CA GLN A 23 -4.27 16.57 0.77
C GLN A 23 -3.34 15.42 1.19
N MET A 24 -2.55 15.59 2.26
CA MET A 24 -1.69 14.52 2.77
C MET A 24 -2.49 13.34 3.30
N ALA A 25 -3.58 13.57 4.03
CA ALA A 25 -4.44 12.52 4.55
C ALA A 25 -5.10 11.69 3.43
N GLU A 26 -5.52 12.34 2.35
CA GLU A 26 -6.08 11.66 1.17
C GLU A 26 -5.05 10.78 0.47
N GLN A 27 -3.83 11.30 0.25
CA GLN A 27 -2.75 10.50 -0.34
C GLN A 27 -2.36 9.31 0.54
N ALA A 28 -2.31 9.51 1.86
CA ALA A 28 -2.00 8.46 2.81
C ALA A 28 -3.05 7.36 2.82
N LYS A 29 -4.34 7.73 2.71
CA LYS A 29 -5.44 6.78 2.62
C LYS A 29 -5.34 5.92 1.35
N VAL A 30 -5.15 6.54 0.19
CA VAL A 30 -5.00 5.82 -1.09
C VAL A 30 -3.81 4.84 -1.01
N PHE A 31 -2.70 5.29 -0.42
CA PHE A 31 -1.54 4.42 -0.23
C PHE A 31 -1.83 3.25 0.73
N ALA A 32 -2.49 3.52 1.86
CA ALA A 32 -2.93 2.49 2.79
C ALA A 32 -3.82 1.44 2.13
N GLU A 33 -4.80 1.85 1.31
CA GLU A 33 -5.67 0.95 0.55
C GLU A 33 -4.85 0.06 -0.41
N GLN A 34 -3.88 0.62 -1.12
CA GLN A 34 -2.99 -0.13 -2.01
C GLN A 34 -2.13 -1.15 -1.25
N GLU A 35 -1.58 -0.77 -0.10
CA GLU A 35 -0.76 -1.67 0.71
C GLU A 35 -1.59 -2.80 1.34
N CYS A 36 -2.81 -2.50 1.83
CA CYS A 36 -3.76 -3.52 2.28
C CYS A 36 -4.13 -4.48 1.14
N HIS A 37 -4.34 -3.98 -0.07
CA HIS A 37 -4.65 -4.82 -1.23
C HIS A 37 -3.49 -5.76 -1.59
N LYS A 38 -2.24 -5.30 -1.54
CA LYS A 38 -1.05 -6.14 -1.77
C LYS A 38 -0.96 -7.29 -0.77
N GLN A 39 -1.39 -7.05 0.47
CA GLN A 39 -1.39 -8.04 1.53
C GLN A 39 -2.66 -8.87 1.58
N ASN A 40 -3.65 -8.63 0.71
CA ASN A 40 -4.98 -9.25 0.75
C ASN A 40 -5.70 -9.10 2.10
N VAL A 41 -5.51 -7.96 2.78
CA VAL A 41 -6.19 -7.64 4.04
C VAL A 41 -7.24 -6.55 3.82
N GLN A 42 -8.30 -6.58 4.64
CA GLN A 42 -9.34 -5.57 4.60
C GLN A 42 -8.94 -4.35 5.45
N LEU A 43 -8.97 -3.16 4.85
CA LEU A 43 -8.81 -1.91 5.59
C LEU A 43 -10.09 -1.60 6.36
N LEU A 44 -10.00 -1.45 7.69
CA LEU A 44 -11.13 -1.08 8.55
C LEU A 44 -11.16 0.44 8.77
N ALA A 45 -10.05 0.99 9.26
CA ALA A 45 -9.95 2.39 9.60
C ALA A 45 -8.58 2.96 9.29
N PHE A 46 -8.56 4.26 9.00
CA PHE A 46 -7.35 5.02 8.76
C PHE A 46 -7.42 6.33 9.55
N ALA A 47 -6.56 6.46 10.55
CA ALA A 47 -6.57 7.58 11.48
C ALA A 47 -5.21 8.28 11.52
N GLN A 48 -5.23 9.60 11.64
CA GLN A 48 -4.02 10.41 11.83
C GLN A 48 -3.75 10.59 13.31
N GLU A 49 -2.66 10.02 13.83
CA GLU A 49 -2.32 10.12 15.26
C GLU A 49 -1.59 11.43 15.59
N THR A 50 -0.71 11.90 14.70
CA THR A 50 0.11 13.08 14.98
C THR A 50 0.50 13.77 13.69
N ALA A 51 0.36 15.09 13.65
CA ALA A 51 0.96 15.95 12.64
C ALA A 51 1.88 16.95 13.33
N LYS A 52 3.19 16.87 13.03
CA LYS A 52 4.19 17.81 13.54
C LYS A 52 4.78 18.57 12.36
N PRO A 53 4.77 19.91 12.36
CA PRO A 53 5.49 20.68 11.36
C PRO A 53 6.99 20.38 11.57
N SER A 54 7.69 20.09 10.48
CA SER A 54 9.10 19.74 10.50
C SER A 54 9.82 20.43 9.35
N LEU A 55 10.94 21.06 9.68
CA LEU A 55 11.84 21.64 8.69
C LEU A 55 12.75 20.50 8.19
N GLY A 56 12.43 19.93 7.05
CA GLY A 56 13.17 18.79 6.52
C GLY A 56 12.54 18.24 5.24
N GLY A 57 13.38 17.83 4.29
CA GLY A 57 12.98 17.29 2.97
C GLY A 57 13.46 18.16 1.80
N HIS A 58 13.42 17.63 0.58
CA HIS A 58 13.93 18.25 -0.65
C HIS A 58 13.34 19.64 -0.99
N SER A 59 12.30 20.11 -0.27
CA SER A 59 11.56 21.34 -0.60
C SER A 59 11.26 22.27 0.60
N GLY A 60 11.93 22.13 1.74
CA GLY A 60 11.80 23.06 2.88
C GLY A 60 10.80 22.61 3.96
N ILE A 61 9.82 23.47 4.32
CA ILE A 61 8.84 23.23 5.40
C ILE A 61 7.94 22.04 5.01
N CYS A 62 8.05 20.94 5.75
CA CYS A 62 7.23 19.74 5.54
C CYS A 62 6.48 19.36 6.82
N TRP A 63 5.60 18.38 6.70
CA TRP A 63 4.90 17.79 7.84
C TRP A 63 5.44 16.39 8.09
N LYS A 64 5.80 16.10 9.33
CA LYS A 64 6.07 14.75 9.78
C LYS A 64 4.82 14.21 10.45
N THR A 65 4.21 13.22 9.81
CA THR A 65 2.89 12.71 10.19
C THR A 65 2.99 11.23 10.52
N LYS A 66 2.28 10.81 11.57
CA LYS A 66 2.10 9.39 11.91
C LYS A 66 0.62 9.05 11.73
N TYR A 67 0.37 7.97 11.01
CA TYR A 67 -0.96 7.41 10.81
C TYR A 67 -1.04 6.03 11.43
N LEU A 68 -2.19 5.72 12.00
CA LEU A 68 -2.58 4.41 12.46
C LEU A 68 -3.53 3.81 11.42
N LEU A 69 -3.13 2.63 10.95
CA LEU A 69 -3.86 1.82 10.00
C LEU A 69 -4.49 0.66 10.77
N GLU A 70 -5.81 0.52 10.73
CA GLU A 70 -6.49 -0.63 11.32
C GLU A 70 -6.98 -1.53 10.20
N PHE A 71 -6.61 -2.81 10.25
CA PHE A 71 -6.93 -3.78 9.22
C PHE A 71 -7.33 -5.11 9.84
N SER A 72 -7.98 -5.95 9.04
CA SER A 72 -8.42 -7.28 9.43
C SER A 72 -8.08 -8.29 8.35
N THR A 73 -7.65 -9.47 8.77
CA THR A 73 -7.41 -10.64 7.92
C THR A 73 -8.69 -11.42 7.69
N ASP A 74 -9.49 -11.62 8.74
CA ASP A 74 -10.62 -12.55 8.77
C ASP A 74 -11.97 -11.86 9.04
N GLY A 75 -11.99 -10.53 9.07
CA GLY A 75 -13.16 -9.70 9.40
C GLY A 75 -13.52 -9.65 10.90
N ILE A 76 -12.90 -10.50 11.72
CA ILE A 76 -13.12 -10.56 13.18
C ILE A 76 -11.94 -9.94 13.94
N ASN A 77 -10.72 -10.32 13.56
CA ASN A 77 -9.50 -9.86 14.23
C ASN A 77 -9.11 -8.47 13.77
N GLN A 78 -8.83 -7.57 14.71
CA GLN A 78 -8.38 -6.20 14.41
C GLN A 78 -6.88 -6.09 14.70
N TYR A 79 -6.12 -5.71 13.67
CA TYR A 79 -4.69 -5.45 13.75
C TYR A 79 -4.39 -4.00 13.43
N GLN A 80 -3.33 -3.46 14.03
CA GLN A 80 -2.92 -2.07 13.86
C GLN A 80 -1.52 -2.00 13.29
N ALA A 81 -1.34 -1.25 12.21
CA ALA A 81 -0.04 -0.89 11.64
C ALA A 81 0.20 0.62 11.80
N SER A 82 1.46 1.01 11.92
CA SER A 82 1.87 2.41 11.98
C SER A 82 2.55 2.83 10.67
N VAL A 83 2.11 3.95 10.10
CA VAL A 83 2.70 4.53 8.89
C VAL A 83 3.30 5.89 9.23
N TRP A 84 4.58 6.07 8.91
CA TRP A 84 5.25 7.37 9.02
C TRP A 84 5.37 7.99 7.66
N MET A 85 4.87 9.23 7.57
CA MET A 85 4.99 10.05 6.38
C MET A 85 5.82 11.29 6.66
N HIS A 86 6.46 11.76 5.60
CA HIS A 86 7.22 12.99 5.59
C HIS A 86 6.88 13.78 4.33
N GLY A 87 6.09 14.84 4.52
CA GLY A 87 5.44 15.55 3.43
C GLY A 87 4.46 14.64 2.69
N LYS A 88 4.58 14.58 1.36
CA LYS A 88 3.76 13.74 0.48
C LYS A 88 4.37 12.35 0.22
N ARG A 89 5.44 11.99 0.93
CA ARG A 89 6.16 10.73 0.75
C ARG A 89 6.04 9.88 2.01
N ILE A 90 5.82 8.58 1.81
CA ILE A 90 5.87 7.60 2.90
C ILE A 90 7.34 7.30 3.20
N THR A 91 7.70 7.36 4.48
CA THR A 91 9.07 7.10 4.95
C THR A 91 9.21 5.67 5.43
N LYS A 92 8.23 5.17 6.17
CA LYS A 92 8.27 3.83 6.76
C LYS A 92 6.86 3.34 7.03
N ILE A 93 6.66 2.04 6.89
CA ILE A 93 5.49 1.32 7.42
C ILE A 93 6.00 0.27 8.39
N GLN A 94 5.35 0.15 9.54
CA GLN A 94 5.58 -0.92 10.49
C GLN A 94 4.31 -1.74 10.57
N TRP A 95 4.38 -2.92 9.96
CA TRP A 95 3.36 -3.95 10.06
C TRP A 95 3.55 -4.72 11.37
N PRO A 96 2.45 -5.07 12.06
CA PRO A 96 2.53 -6.07 13.12
C PRO A 96 2.78 -7.45 12.51
N ILE A 97 3.07 -8.44 13.36
CA ILE A 97 3.05 -9.84 12.93
C ILE A 97 1.59 -10.29 12.97
N PHE A 98 1.07 -10.74 11.83
CA PHE A 98 -0.29 -11.26 11.69
C PHE A 98 -0.25 -12.57 10.88
N PRO A 99 -1.23 -13.47 11.05
CA PRO A 99 -1.32 -14.66 10.23
C PRO A 99 -1.49 -14.26 8.77
N GLU A 100 -0.81 -14.96 7.86
CA GLU A 100 -1.04 -14.75 6.42
C GLU A 100 -2.53 -14.98 6.14
N PRO A 101 -3.22 -14.05 5.45
CA PRO A 101 -4.64 -14.20 5.20
C PRO A 101 -4.87 -15.53 4.48
N GLU A 102 -5.87 -16.26 4.94
CA GLU A 102 -6.17 -17.58 4.43
C GLU A 102 -6.25 -17.55 2.91
N TRP A 103 -5.47 -18.43 2.28
CA TRP A 103 -5.22 -18.47 0.84
C TRP A 103 -6.46 -18.97 0.09
N HIS A 104 -7.56 -18.20 0.11
CA HIS A 104 -8.85 -18.63 -0.43
C HIS A 104 -8.82 -18.87 -1.94
N GLN A 105 -7.77 -18.44 -2.65
CA GLN A 105 -7.42 -18.96 -3.97
C GLN A 105 -5.90 -18.99 -4.14
N ALA A 106 -5.28 -20.07 -3.66
CA ALA A 106 -4.33 -20.72 -4.56
C ALA A 106 -5.05 -20.86 -5.91
N PRO A 107 -4.51 -20.40 -7.06
CA PRO A 107 -4.63 -21.28 -8.18
C PRO A 107 -4.01 -22.57 -7.65
N THR A 108 -4.86 -23.52 -7.26
CA THR A 108 -4.47 -24.92 -7.29
C THR A 108 -3.85 -25.01 -8.66
N ALA A 109 -2.52 -25.07 -8.70
CA ALA A 109 -1.81 -25.48 -9.89
C ALA A 109 -2.44 -26.84 -10.10
N LYS A 110 -3.48 -26.85 -10.94
CA LYS A 110 -4.22 -28.04 -11.32
C LYS A 110 -3.14 -28.76 -12.07
N GLY A 111 -2.36 -29.52 -11.33
CA GLY A 111 -1.45 -30.49 -11.85
C GLY A 111 -2.37 -31.32 -12.70
N SER A 112 -2.35 -31.06 -14.01
CA SER A 112 -2.65 -32.08 -14.97
C SER A 112 -1.51 -33.09 -14.84
N ILE A 113 -1.50 -33.81 -13.72
CA ILE A 113 -1.09 -35.20 -13.66
C ILE A 113 -2.24 -35.92 -14.38
N GLY A 114 -2.28 -35.72 -15.70
CA GLY A 114 -2.96 -36.61 -16.61
C GLY A 114 -2.05 -37.80 -16.79
N GLY A 115 -2.15 -38.76 -15.88
CA GLY A 115 -1.60 -40.09 -16.09
C GLY A 115 -2.18 -40.66 -17.38
N GLY A 116 -1.30 -41.08 -18.28
CA GLY A 116 -1.62 -41.72 -19.54
C GLY A 116 -0.56 -42.75 -19.88
N CYS A 117 -0.36 -43.72 -18.98
CA CYS A 117 0.25 -45.00 -19.33
C CYS A 117 -0.77 -45.79 -20.16
N GLY A 118 -0.65 -45.69 -21.49
CA GLY A 118 -1.44 -46.46 -22.45
C GLY A 118 -0.64 -46.63 -23.73
N GLY A 119 -0.19 -47.86 -23.98
CA GLY A 119 0.60 -48.20 -25.15
C GLY A 119 -0.19 -48.17 -26.46
N GLY A 120 0.55 -48.09 -27.57
CA GLY A 120 0.11 -48.47 -28.91
C GLY A 120 -0.46 -47.33 -29.75
N GLY A 121 0.24 -46.94 -30.81
CA GLY A 121 -0.36 -46.12 -31.87
C GLY A 121 0.63 -45.28 -32.67
N SER A 122 1.19 -45.87 -33.72
CA SER A 122 2.06 -45.28 -34.74
C SER A 122 1.67 -43.87 -35.19
N SER A 123 2.63 -42.94 -35.23
CA SER A 123 2.60 -41.78 -36.13
C SER A 123 4.02 -41.30 -36.41
N LYS A 124 4.49 -41.59 -37.62
CA LYS A 124 5.75 -41.10 -38.21
C LYS A 124 5.76 -39.57 -38.20
N GLY A 125 6.65 -38.98 -37.40
CA GLY A 125 7.03 -37.57 -37.47
C GLY A 125 8.55 -37.49 -37.63
N ASN A 126 8.99 -37.13 -38.83
CA ASN A 126 10.40 -37.12 -39.24
C ASN A 126 11.13 -35.92 -38.61
N CYS A 127 11.82 -36.12 -37.48
CA CYS A 127 12.72 -35.12 -36.92
C CYS A 127 14.11 -35.25 -37.56
N SER A 128 14.40 -34.39 -38.54
CA SER A 128 15.73 -34.28 -39.12
C SER A 128 16.68 -33.63 -38.12
N SER A 129 17.77 -34.34 -37.82
CA SER A 129 18.93 -33.89 -37.08
C SER A 129 19.57 -32.65 -37.71
N GLY A 130 19.97 -31.69 -36.88
CA GLY A 130 20.64 -30.46 -37.30
C GLY A 130 21.44 -29.81 -36.17
N SER A 131 22.59 -30.43 -35.86
CA SER A 131 23.83 -29.84 -35.30
C SER A 131 23.74 -28.73 -34.24
N CYS A 132 24.12 -29.08 -33.01
CA CYS A 132 24.77 -28.16 -32.08
C CYS A 132 26.27 -28.49 -32.09
N ARG A 133 27.12 -27.48 -32.29
CA ARG A 133 28.57 -27.56 -32.07
C ARG A 133 28.89 -27.41 -30.59
#